data_AF-A0A516GYQ1-F1
#
_entry.id   AF-A0A516GYQ1-F1
#
_cell.length_a   1.000
_cell.length_b   1.000
_cell.length_c   1.000
_cell.angle_alpha   90.00
_cell.angle_beta   90.00
_cell.angle_gamma   90.00
#
_symmetry.space_group_name_H-M   'P 1'
#
loop_
_entity.id
_entity.type
_entity.pdbx_description
1 polymer ?
#
loop_
_entity_poly.entity_id
_entity_poly.type
_entity_poly.pdbx_seq_one_letter_code
_entity_poly.pdbx_strand_id
1 'polypeptide(L)'
;MKTPRILFVLCLIVALAACGGRPTSPATTGVLPGEELDLSLVHQKPDEPPRRPLSADVVRKTAAEARVLFGAPTTLRREPPGEVWQYQAEAPRCTLLLFLYPDDTASRLRVSHAQVLSRVRGQTIDDSDCLAALLKTPPQPQPQRPMS
;
A
#
# COMPACT_ATOMS: atom_id res chain seq x y z
N MET A 1 -56.18 18.63 -5.90
CA MET A 1 -55.67 17.26 -6.10
C MET A 1 -54.63 17.01 -5.01
N LYS A 2 -54.98 16.70 -3.74
CA LYS A 2 -55.46 15.45 -3.09
C LYS A 2 -54.52 14.23 -3.32
N THR A 3 -53.73 13.96 -2.28
CA THR A 3 -52.75 12.88 -1.94
C THR A 3 -53.18 11.45 -2.28
N PRO A 4 -52.28 10.43 -2.41
CA PRO A 4 -51.46 9.86 -1.30
C PRO A 4 -50.01 9.42 -1.70
N ARG A 5 -48.93 9.42 -0.89
CA ARG A 5 -48.67 9.22 0.56
C ARG A 5 -49.09 7.86 1.16
N ILE A 6 -49.30 6.83 0.35
CA ILE A 6 -49.58 5.45 0.82
C ILE A 6 -48.87 4.43 -0.09
N LEU A 7 -47.54 4.52 -0.18
CA LEU A 7 -46.73 3.44 -0.75
C LEU A 7 -45.39 3.34 -0.04
N PHE A 8 -45.41 3.59 1.28
CA PHE A 8 -44.25 3.59 2.16
C PHE A 8 -44.25 2.42 3.17
N VAL A 9 -45.15 1.44 3.06
CA VAL A 9 -45.33 0.46 4.18
C VAL A 9 -45.22 -1.01 3.77
N LEU A 10 -45.19 -1.38 2.48
CA LEU A 10 -45.30 -2.80 2.08
C LEU A 10 -44.04 -3.46 1.49
N CYS A 11 -42.87 -2.83 1.52
CA CYS A 11 -41.62 -3.45 1.01
C CYS A 11 -40.65 -3.93 2.11
N LEU A 12 -40.98 -3.73 3.40
CA LEU A 12 -40.02 -3.92 4.49
C LEU A 12 -40.10 -5.28 5.23
N ILE A 13 -40.89 -6.26 4.75
CA ILE A 13 -41.20 -7.47 5.56
C ILE A 13 -40.92 -8.82 4.84
N VAL A 14 -40.29 -8.86 3.66
CA VAL A 14 -40.10 -10.15 2.94
C VAL A 14 -38.67 -10.34 2.39
N ALA A 15 -37.64 -10.20 3.23
CA ALA A 15 -36.26 -10.53 2.84
C ALA A 15 -35.41 -11.17 3.95
N LEU A 16 -36.03 -11.77 4.99
CA LEU A 16 -35.31 -12.38 6.13
C LEU A 16 -35.35 -13.92 6.18
N ALA A 17 -35.73 -14.58 5.08
CA ALA A 17 -35.75 -16.04 5.03
C ALA A 17 -34.93 -16.56 3.85
N ALA A 18 -33.61 -16.77 4.06
CA ALA A 18 -32.83 -17.87 3.46
C ALA A 18 -31.32 -17.69 3.67
N CYS A 19 -30.81 -17.85 4.89
CA CYS A 19 -29.42 -18.29 5.11
C CYS A 19 -29.45 -19.38 6.20
N GLY A 20 -29.89 -20.57 5.78
CA GLY A 20 -29.99 -21.76 6.64
C GLY A 20 -29.62 -23.03 5.88
N GLY A 21 -28.64 -22.96 5.00
CA GLY A 21 -28.05 -24.13 4.35
C GLY A 21 -26.70 -24.45 4.99
N ARG A 22 -26.66 -25.34 5.98
CA ARG A 22 -25.41 -25.98 6.40
C ARG A 22 -25.03 -26.99 5.30
N PRO A 23 -23.90 -26.86 4.62
CA PRO A 23 -23.42 -27.96 3.79
C PRO A 23 -23.04 -29.12 4.72
N THR A 24 -23.78 -30.22 4.60
CA THR A 24 -23.38 -31.54 5.09
C THR A 24 -22.04 -31.88 4.47
N SER A 25 -20.99 -31.89 5.30
CA SER A 25 -19.67 -32.34 4.88
C SER A 25 -19.73 -33.87 4.72
N PRO A 26 -19.50 -34.44 3.52
CA PRO A 26 -19.25 -35.87 3.41
C PRO A 26 -17.94 -36.17 4.14
N ALA A 27 -18.01 -37.05 5.14
CA ALA A 27 -16.85 -37.71 5.70
C ALA A 27 -16.25 -38.63 4.62
N THR A 28 -15.46 -38.04 3.73
CA THR A 28 -14.56 -38.79 2.87
C THR A 28 -13.39 -39.24 3.74
N THR A 29 -13.47 -40.48 4.20
CA THR A 29 -12.30 -41.28 4.58
C THR A 29 -11.47 -41.49 3.32
N GLY A 30 -10.70 -40.47 2.95
CA GLY A 30 -9.68 -40.52 1.91
C GLY A 30 -8.33 -40.72 2.57
N VAL A 31 -7.82 -41.95 2.48
CA VAL A 31 -6.41 -42.26 2.72
C VAL A 31 -5.59 -41.36 1.82
N LEU A 32 -4.87 -40.38 2.39
CA LEU A 32 -3.82 -39.66 1.69
C LEU A 32 -2.56 -40.53 1.74
N PRO A 33 -1.99 -40.94 0.60
CA PRO A 33 -0.60 -41.35 0.55
C PRO A 33 0.26 -40.18 1.05
N GLY A 34 1.35 -40.48 1.75
CA GLY A 34 2.31 -39.47 2.18
C GLY A 34 2.81 -38.65 0.99
N GLU A 35 2.19 -37.49 0.79
CA GLU A 35 2.73 -36.41 -0.03
C GLU A 35 3.61 -35.63 0.94
N GLU A 36 4.89 -36.00 0.98
CA GLU A 36 5.90 -35.20 1.64
C GLU A 36 5.78 -33.77 1.11
N LEU A 37 5.52 -32.81 2.00
CA LEU A 37 5.53 -31.40 1.65
C LEU A 37 6.89 -31.08 1.03
N ASP A 38 6.92 -31.01 -0.30
CA ASP A 38 8.06 -30.54 -1.05
C ASP A 38 8.24 -29.04 -0.77
N LEU A 39 9.01 -28.76 0.27
CA LEU A 39 9.47 -27.43 0.70
C LEU A 39 10.40 -26.77 -0.33
N SER A 40 10.70 -27.41 -1.46
CA SER A 40 11.64 -26.89 -2.47
C SER A 40 11.01 -25.81 -3.36
N LEU A 41 9.69 -25.63 -3.34
CA LEU A 41 9.02 -24.54 -4.07
C LEU A 41 9.10 -23.17 -3.38
N VAL A 42 9.62 -23.09 -2.15
CA VAL A 42 9.72 -21.82 -1.40
C VAL A 42 11.01 -21.04 -1.72
N HIS A 43 11.96 -21.65 -2.45
CA HIS A 43 13.28 -21.05 -2.73
C HIS A 43 13.46 -20.43 -4.11
N GLN A 44 12.40 -20.23 -4.89
CA GLN A 44 12.50 -19.34 -6.05
C GLN A 44 12.57 -17.89 -5.57
N LYS A 45 13.79 -17.44 -5.23
CA LYS A 45 14.12 -16.02 -5.23
C LYS A 45 13.80 -15.55 -6.65
N PRO A 46 12.79 -14.68 -6.86
CA PRO A 46 12.58 -14.11 -8.18
C PRO A 46 13.91 -13.56 -8.67
N ASP A 47 14.28 -13.85 -9.91
CA ASP A 47 15.36 -13.17 -10.62
C ASP A 47 14.89 -11.72 -10.81
N GLU A 48 14.94 -10.98 -9.70
CA GLU A 48 14.63 -9.57 -9.70
C GLU A 48 15.89 -8.89 -10.22
N PRO A 49 15.81 -8.18 -11.35
CA PRO A 49 16.96 -7.48 -11.89
C PRO A 49 17.56 -6.61 -10.77
N PRO A 50 18.91 -6.50 -10.70
CA PRO A 50 19.56 -5.74 -9.65
C PRO A 50 18.94 -4.35 -9.61
N ARG A 51 18.15 -4.09 -8.55
CA ARG A 51 17.53 -2.79 -8.35
C ARG A 51 18.68 -1.81 -8.22
N ARG A 52 18.83 -0.94 -9.23
CA ARG A 52 19.80 0.15 -9.20
C ARG A 52 19.57 0.88 -7.87
N PRO A 53 20.63 1.22 -7.12
CA PRO A 53 20.44 1.88 -5.84
C PRO A 53 19.71 3.20 -6.09
N LEU A 54 18.47 3.27 -5.62
CA LEU A 54 17.75 4.50 -5.45
C LEU A 54 18.73 5.49 -4.81
N SER A 55 18.98 6.59 -5.52
CA SER A 55 20.12 7.48 -5.33
C SER A 55 20.62 7.50 -3.89
N ALA A 56 21.90 7.18 -3.69
CA ALA A 56 22.59 7.31 -2.40
C ALA A 56 22.35 8.68 -1.73
N ASP A 57 21.93 9.66 -2.53
CA ASP A 57 21.50 10.99 -2.14
C ASP A 57 20.29 11.01 -1.20
N VAL A 58 19.35 10.05 -1.23
CA VAL A 58 18.16 10.07 -0.35
C VAL A 58 18.39 9.25 0.92
N VAL A 59 19.14 8.16 0.80
CA VAL A 59 19.46 7.27 1.93
C VAL A 59 20.29 8.04 2.96
N ARG A 60 20.06 7.75 4.24
CA ARG A 60 20.60 8.43 5.43
C ARG A 60 20.06 9.84 5.69
N LYS A 61 19.25 10.46 4.82
CA LYS A 61 18.65 11.75 5.17
C LYS A 61 17.76 11.62 6.41
N THR A 62 17.78 12.64 7.25
CA THR A 62 16.85 12.79 8.36
C THR A 62 15.44 13.05 7.84
N ALA A 63 14.44 12.78 8.68
CA ALA A 63 13.05 13.14 8.44
C ALA A 63 12.88 14.63 8.04
N ALA A 64 13.63 15.53 8.66
CA ALA A 64 13.58 16.97 8.35
C ALA A 64 14.15 17.28 6.97
N GLU A 65 15.31 16.72 6.61
CA GLU A 65 15.93 16.91 5.30
C GLU A 65 15.06 16.32 4.18
N ALA A 66 14.44 15.16 4.41
CA ALA A 66 13.49 14.58 3.45
C ALA A 66 12.29 15.50 3.20
N ARG A 67 11.77 16.17 4.26
CA ARG A 67 10.68 17.16 4.12
C ARG A 67 11.12 18.43 3.39
N VAL A 68 12.36 18.86 3.56
CA VAL A 68 12.90 20.01 2.80
C VAL A 68 12.97 19.67 1.30
N LEU A 69 13.34 18.44 0.95
CA LEU A 69 13.47 18.02 -0.45
C LEU A 69 12.13 17.75 -1.13
N PHE A 70 11.25 16.99 -0.48
CA PHE A 70 10.05 16.45 -1.11
C PHE A 70 8.76 17.08 -0.58
N GLY A 71 8.85 17.93 0.44
CA GLY A 71 7.69 18.45 1.14
C GLY A 71 7.07 17.46 2.13
N ALA A 72 5.80 17.72 2.45
CA ALA A 72 5.00 16.79 3.25
C ALA A 72 4.67 15.52 2.43
N PRO A 73 4.74 14.33 3.06
CA PRO A 73 4.36 13.10 2.37
C PRO A 73 2.85 13.08 2.09
N THR A 74 2.48 12.50 0.94
CA THR A 74 1.09 12.23 0.57
C THR A 74 0.43 11.29 1.58
N THR A 75 1.17 10.28 2.05
CA THR A 75 0.72 9.36 3.10
C THR A 75 1.87 9.16 4.09
N LEU A 76 1.56 9.17 5.38
CA LEU A 76 2.49 8.78 6.43
C LEU A 76 1.86 7.64 7.22
N ARG A 77 2.56 6.52 7.31
CA ARG A 77 2.19 5.38 8.15
C ARG A 77 3.22 5.23 9.26
N ARG A 78 2.75 5.18 10.50
CA ARG A 78 3.60 4.91 11.67
C ARG A 78 3.71 3.40 11.83
N GLU A 79 4.92 2.88 11.80
CA GLU A 79 5.25 1.46 11.90
C GLU A 79 6.37 1.28 12.91
N PRO A 80 6.07 1.26 14.23
CA PRO A 80 7.09 1.20 15.26
C PRO A 80 8.13 0.10 14.99
N PRO A 81 9.44 0.39 15.11
CA PRO A 81 10.03 1.61 15.67
C PRO A 81 10.17 2.78 14.67
N GLY A 82 9.69 2.64 13.44
CA GLY A 82 9.88 3.58 12.34
C GLY A 82 8.60 4.17 11.74
N GLU A 83 8.75 4.71 10.54
CA GLU A 83 7.68 5.27 9.72
C GLU A 83 7.89 4.94 8.25
N VAL A 84 6.80 4.82 7.50
CA VAL A 84 6.81 4.70 6.04
C VAL A 84 6.11 5.90 5.43
N TRP A 85 6.84 6.67 4.64
CA TRP A 85 6.35 7.88 4.00
C TRP A 85 6.19 7.64 2.50
N GLN A 86 5.06 8.08 1.96
CA GLN A 86 4.74 7.93 0.55
C GLN A 86 4.64 9.30 -0.12
N TYR A 87 5.31 9.44 -1.25
CA TYR A 87 5.22 10.59 -2.15
C TYR A 87 4.74 10.13 -3.52
N GLN A 88 3.99 10.99 -4.22
CA GLN A 88 3.43 10.66 -5.53
C GLN A 88 3.75 11.77 -6.53
N ALA A 89 4.23 11.40 -7.71
CA ALA A 89 4.40 12.30 -8.85
C ALA A 89 3.41 11.94 -9.95
N GLU A 90 2.79 12.95 -10.57
CA GLU A 90 1.78 12.74 -11.62
C GLU A 90 2.39 12.48 -13.01
N ALA A 91 3.57 13.03 -13.28
CA ALA A 91 4.27 12.88 -14.55
C ALA A 91 5.80 12.77 -14.32
N PRO A 92 6.39 11.56 -14.42
CA PRO A 92 5.71 10.29 -14.65
C PRO A 92 4.90 9.82 -13.44
N ARG A 93 3.90 8.95 -13.67
CA ARG A 93 3.04 8.39 -12.61
C ARG A 93 3.80 7.38 -11.76
N CYS A 94 4.46 7.86 -10.71
CA CYS A 94 5.23 7.04 -9.79
C CYS A 94 4.88 7.32 -8.33
N THR A 95 5.35 6.43 -7.46
CA THR A 95 5.35 6.55 -6.01
C THR A 95 6.77 6.36 -5.50
N LEU A 96 7.22 7.23 -4.59
CA LEU A 96 8.42 7.03 -3.79
C LEU A 96 7.99 6.66 -2.37
N LEU A 97 8.49 5.52 -1.88
CA LEU A 97 8.39 5.10 -0.49
C LEU A 97 9.70 5.37 0.21
N LEU A 98 9.66 6.08 1.33
CA LEU A 98 10.78 6.22 2.26
C LEU A 98 10.49 5.40 3.51
N PHE A 99 11.43 4.57 3.92
CA PHE A 99 11.39 3.81 5.15
C PHE A 99 12.34 4.47 6.15
N LEU A 100 11.78 5.01 7.22
CA LEU A 100 12.52 5.75 8.22
C LEU A 100 12.58 4.95 9.52
N TYR A 101 13.77 4.82 10.08
CA TYR A 101 13.98 4.18 11.38
C TYR A 101 14.82 5.09 12.28
N PRO A 102 14.76 4.92 13.61
CA PRO A 102 15.63 5.63 14.53
C PRO A 102 17.09 5.32 14.19
N ASP A 103 17.95 6.33 14.24
CA ASP A 103 19.40 6.13 14.16
C ASP A 103 19.94 5.47 15.44
N ASP A 104 21.26 5.20 15.47
CA ASP A 104 21.91 4.52 16.60
C ASP A 104 21.75 5.27 17.94
N THR A 105 21.45 6.57 17.91
CA THR A 105 21.19 7.38 19.11
C THR A 105 19.73 7.35 19.54
N ALA A 106 18.87 6.66 18.78
CA ALA A 106 17.42 6.60 18.89
C ALA A 106 16.70 7.96 18.91
N SER A 107 17.41 9.05 18.59
CA SER A 107 16.90 10.41 18.78
C SER A 107 16.21 10.96 17.54
N ARG A 108 16.54 10.44 16.35
CA ARG A 108 16.05 10.95 15.07
C ARG A 108 15.76 9.83 14.09
N LEU A 109 14.67 9.99 13.36
CA LEU A 109 14.34 9.12 12.23
C LEU A 109 15.20 9.48 11.01
N ARG A 110 15.83 8.46 10.41
CA ARG A 110 16.60 8.54 9.17
C ARG A 110 16.07 7.57 8.14
N VAL A 111 16.11 7.97 6.88
CA VAL A 111 15.80 7.12 5.74
C VAL A 111 16.83 5.99 5.68
N SER A 112 16.43 4.77 6.02
CA SER A 112 17.28 3.58 5.91
C SER A 112 17.18 2.94 4.54
N HIS A 113 15.99 3.00 3.94
CA HIS A 113 15.68 2.43 2.65
C HIS A 113 14.68 3.33 1.93
N ALA A 114 14.69 3.28 0.61
CA ALA A 114 13.67 3.89 -0.19
C ALA A 114 13.44 3.09 -1.48
N GLN A 115 12.23 3.17 -2.02
CA GLN A 115 11.79 2.36 -3.14
C GLN A 115 10.90 3.19 -4.06
N VAL A 116 11.09 3.05 -5.37
CA VAL A 116 10.20 3.62 -6.38
C VAL A 116 9.28 2.54 -6.93
N LEU A 117 8.02 2.90 -7.09
CA LEU A 117 6.98 2.05 -7.67
C LEU A 117 6.29 2.80 -8.81
N SER A 118 6.12 2.14 -9.95
CA SER A 118 5.24 2.64 -11.00
C SER A 118 3.78 2.58 -10.54
N ARG A 119 3.01 3.65 -10.79
CA ARG A 119 1.55 3.65 -10.62
C ARG A 119 0.81 3.19 -11.89
N VAL A 120 1.55 2.77 -12.92
CA VAL A 120 1.02 2.23 -14.18
C VAL A 120 1.32 0.73 -14.27
N ARG A 121 0.27 -0.08 -14.40
CA ARG A 121 0.40 -1.55 -14.46
C ARG A 121 1.32 -1.98 -15.60
N GLY A 122 2.25 -2.89 -15.31
CA GLY A 122 3.15 -3.48 -16.30
C GLY A 122 4.27 -2.55 -16.78
N GLN A 123 4.39 -1.36 -16.20
CA GLN A 123 5.45 -0.42 -16.52
C GLN A 123 6.49 -0.41 -15.41
N THR A 124 7.76 -0.41 -15.79
CA THR A 124 8.86 -0.03 -14.92
C THR A 124 9.10 1.46 -15.05
N ILE A 125 9.72 2.05 -14.04
CA ILE A 125 10.10 3.46 -14.04
C ILE A 125 11.52 3.57 -13.54
N ASP A 126 12.30 4.47 -14.13
CA ASP A 126 13.62 4.78 -13.61
C ASP A 126 13.49 5.60 -12.32
N ASP A 127 14.24 5.18 -11.31
CA ASP A 127 14.29 5.83 -10.00
C ASP A 127 14.61 7.32 -10.12
N SER A 128 15.53 7.69 -11.00
CA SER A 128 15.97 9.08 -11.19
C SER A 128 14.88 9.95 -11.82
N ASP A 129 14.09 9.41 -12.74
CA ASP A 129 12.95 10.13 -13.34
C ASP A 129 11.87 10.41 -12.29
N CYS A 130 11.58 9.42 -11.45
CA CYS A 130 10.60 9.58 -10.37
C CYS A 130 11.06 10.63 -9.34
N LEU A 131 12.33 10.55 -8.92
CA LEU A 131 12.93 11.53 -8.01
C LEU A 131 12.93 12.94 -8.61
N ALA A 132 13.34 13.09 -9.88
CA ALA A 132 13.35 14.38 -10.57
C ALA A 132 11.96 15.00 -10.66
N ALA A 133 10.92 14.18 -10.88
CA ALA A 133 9.54 14.67 -10.90
C ALA A 133 9.06 15.11 -9.52
N LEU A 134 9.40 14.37 -8.46
CA LEU A 134 9.06 14.74 -7.08
C LEU A 134 9.74 16.05 -6.66
N LEU A 135 11.00 16.28 -7.04
CA LEU A 135 11.73 17.51 -6.72
C LEU A 135 11.19 18.75 -7.44
N LYS A 136 10.54 18.58 -8.59
CA LYS A 136 9.90 19.68 -9.35
C LYS A 136 8.48 19.97 -8.89
N THR A 137 7.88 19.05 -8.13
CA THR A 137 6.47 19.15 -7.76
C THR A 137 6.34 19.85 -6.41
N PRO A 138 5.59 20.96 -6.31
CA PRO A 138 5.31 21.56 -5.01
C PRO A 138 4.53 20.57 -4.12
N PRO A 139 4.73 20.60 -2.79
CA PRO A 139 4.10 19.65 -1.87
C PRO A 139 2.58 19.66 -2.04
N GLN A 140 1.99 18.53 -2.44
CA GLN A 140 0.55 18.43 -2.68
C GLN A 140 -0.20 18.45 -1.32
N PRO A 141 -1.16 19.36 -1.12
CA PRO A 141 -2.08 19.27 0.01
C PRO A 141 -2.91 17.98 -0.11
N GLN A 142 -2.96 17.18 0.96
CA GLN A 142 -3.77 15.96 0.98
C GLN A 142 -5.25 16.31 0.74
N PRO A 143 -5.94 15.71 -0.25
CA PRO A 143 -7.39 15.82 -0.34
C PRO A 143 -7.99 15.17 0.90
N GLN A 144 -8.53 15.98 1.82
CA GLN A 144 -9.23 15.48 2.98
C GLN A 144 -10.43 14.67 2.48
N ARG A 145 -10.41 13.35 2.68
CA ARG A 145 -11.58 12.51 2.39
C ARG A 145 -12.71 12.98 3.33
N PRO A 146 -13.84 13.47 2.81
CA PRO A 146 -14.93 13.92 3.67
C PRO A 146 -15.41 12.75 4.53
N MET A 147 -15.39 12.92 5.86
CA MET A 147 -16.09 12.02 6.77
C MET A 147 -17.59 12.15 6.47
N SER A 148 -18.19 11.09 5.94
CA SER A 148 -19.65 10.93 5.86
C SER A 148 -20.16 10.25 7.12
#